data_AF-A0A6I4NYE8-F1
#
_entry.id   AF-A0A6I4NYE8-F1
#
_cell.length_a   1.000
_cell.length_b   1.000
_cell.length_c   1.000
_cell.angle_alpha   90.00
_cell.angle_beta   90.00
_cell.angle_gamma   90.00
#
_symmetry.space_group_name_H-M   'P 1'
#
loop_
_entity.id
_entity.type
_entity.pdbx_description
1 polymer ?
#
loop_
_entity_poly.entity_id
_entity_poly.type
_entity_poly.pdbx_seq_one_letter_code
_entity_poly.pdbx_strand_id
1 'polypeptide(L)'
;MKKSNYIIKAVSYIGLFLFTLAVVSCSSDDPGSDPNPTPTPTPDPKPNPTAFPGPTYADNYTSISSWGSRAQWNLANVHDPSVEKSGEYYYMYQTDASYGNAHDGHGHFPYRRSKDLVTWEYMGSAMATIPAWVKDSLNNKRARMVPALPPIENPRYGYWAPYVKKVGSKFRLYYSIVVDEPIVGADFSTSWSERAFIGLAESDDLATNVWEDKGMVVCSEPDGVKPYSFSGARNWENAYFKFNAIDPTFVETPEGEQYLIYGSWHSGIASLKLNPATGKPNQLKTLADYGTRIASRSATSRWQASEGPEMIYNPETQYYYLFLAYDGLDVPYNTRVCRSKSITGPFLGINGANVTNGADCWPMLTHPYGFNNHTGWVGFAHCSVFQNPDTKQWYYASQARLPKDVPGINASNAVMMGHVRAIKWTEDGWPVVDAERYAAVPATTITEASFIGTWEQITMNYQYAVIQKSVTIYLTADKKVSGAVTGTWSYDSTAKTLTVNGIKCKVSDAWDWEAATRKVTISYSGLTAAGLPVWGKKVN
;
A
#
# COMPACT_ATOMS: atom_id res chain seq x y z
N MET A 1 26.03 -49.25 5.74
CA MET A 1 27.22 -50.02 6.20
C MET A 1 28.49 -49.26 5.83
N LYS A 2 29.16 -48.66 6.81
CA LYS A 2 30.63 -48.61 6.98
C LYS A 2 30.90 -47.78 8.24
N LYS A 3 31.47 -48.46 9.23
CA LYS A 3 32.00 -47.91 10.48
C LYS A 3 33.32 -47.19 10.19
N SER A 4 33.63 -46.12 10.91
CA SER A 4 34.96 -45.96 11.49
C SER A 4 34.92 -44.99 12.66
N ASN A 5 35.37 -45.49 13.80
CA ASN A 5 35.69 -44.75 15.02
C ASN A 5 36.94 -43.89 14.81
N TYR A 6 37.07 -42.79 15.58
CA TYR A 6 38.33 -42.42 16.21
C TYR A 6 38.08 -41.76 17.57
N ILE A 7 39.06 -41.91 18.44
CA ILE A 7 39.03 -41.95 19.90
C ILE A 7 39.90 -40.79 20.45
N ILE A 8 39.44 -40.16 21.54
CA ILE A 8 40.19 -39.57 22.69
C ILE A 8 41.09 -38.31 22.47
N LYS A 9 40.82 -37.22 23.21
CA LYS A 9 41.60 -36.77 24.40
C LYS A 9 41.04 -35.49 25.04
N ALA A 10 40.66 -35.62 26.31
CA ALA A 10 40.46 -34.55 27.27
C ALA A 10 41.80 -34.16 27.89
N VAL A 11 42.01 -32.86 28.16
CA VAL A 11 42.97 -32.36 29.15
C VAL A 11 42.38 -31.14 29.82
N SER A 12 42.19 -31.24 31.14
CA SER A 12 41.90 -30.14 32.06
C SER A 12 43.22 -29.55 32.57
N TYR A 13 43.32 -28.22 32.71
CA TYR A 13 44.28 -27.60 33.62
C TYR A 13 43.64 -26.44 34.38
N ILE A 14 43.75 -26.56 35.69
CA ILE A 14 43.46 -25.59 36.75
C ILE A 14 44.62 -24.59 36.82
N GLY A 15 44.33 -23.31 37.02
CA GLY A 15 45.31 -22.27 37.30
C GLY A 15 44.68 -21.09 38.05
N LEU A 16 45.01 -20.99 39.34
CA LEU A 16 44.62 -19.97 40.31
C LEU A 16 45.65 -18.81 40.30
N PHE A 17 45.38 -17.72 41.05
CA PHE A 17 46.24 -16.55 41.40
C PHE A 17 46.17 -15.33 40.45
N LEU A 18 46.18 -14.06 40.89
CA LEU A 18 45.88 -13.39 42.16
C LEU A 18 45.80 -11.86 41.86
N PHE A 19 45.05 -11.14 42.70
CA PHE A 19 44.89 -9.68 42.71
C PHE A 19 46.14 -8.96 43.24
N THR A 20 46.58 -7.87 42.62
CA THR A 20 47.45 -6.87 43.28
C THR A 20 47.01 -5.44 42.92
N LEU A 21 46.49 -4.72 43.92
CA LEU A 21 46.39 -3.27 43.95
C LEU A 21 47.79 -2.68 44.23
N ALA A 22 48.18 -1.66 43.48
CA ALA A 22 49.30 -0.79 43.83
C ALA A 22 48.75 0.57 44.29
N VAL A 23 49.04 0.90 45.54
CA VAL A 23 48.83 2.22 46.16
C VAL A 23 50.17 2.96 46.04
N VAL A 24 50.18 4.17 45.49
CA VAL A 24 51.40 5.01 45.44
C VAL A 24 51.20 6.25 46.31
N SER A 25 52.25 6.49 47.10
CA SER A 25 52.44 7.43 48.19
C SER A 25 52.52 8.89 47.76
N CYS A 26 52.15 9.77 48.70
CA CYS A 26 52.32 11.22 48.67
C CYS A 26 53.80 11.66 48.69
N SER A 27 54.08 12.81 48.08
CA SER A 27 55.21 13.69 48.35
C SER A 27 54.75 15.14 48.20
N SER A 28 55.26 15.99 49.07
CA SER A 28 54.82 17.32 49.49
C SER A 28 55.20 18.51 48.58
N ASP A 29 54.38 19.55 48.75
CA ASP A 29 54.35 20.96 48.32
C ASP A 29 55.61 21.69 47.84
N ASP A 30 55.39 22.55 46.83
CA ASP A 30 55.96 23.91 46.73
C ASP A 30 54.97 24.84 45.96
N PRO A 31 54.82 26.14 46.31
CA PRO A 31 53.77 27.01 45.78
C PRO A 31 54.25 27.80 44.55
N GLY A 32 53.55 27.66 43.42
CA GLY A 32 53.85 28.39 42.18
C GLY A 32 52.58 28.93 41.50
N SER A 33 52.43 30.25 41.54
CA SER A 33 51.68 31.15 40.65
C SER A 33 50.34 30.68 40.05
N ASP A 34 49.26 31.37 40.45
CA ASP A 34 47.92 31.37 39.86
C ASP A 34 47.94 31.50 38.32
N PRO A 35 47.38 30.54 37.57
CA PRO A 35 46.88 30.78 36.23
C PRO A 35 45.38 31.12 36.30
N ASN A 36 45.05 32.29 35.76
CA ASN A 36 43.70 32.80 35.49
C ASN A 36 42.73 31.67 35.05
N PRO A 37 41.52 31.53 35.64
CA PRO A 37 40.62 30.44 35.30
C PRO A 37 40.18 30.54 33.84
N THR A 38 40.44 29.47 33.08
CA THR A 38 39.84 29.30 31.75
C THR A 38 38.31 29.20 31.93
N PRO A 39 37.50 29.99 31.21
CA PRO A 39 36.05 29.89 31.32
C PRO A 39 35.64 28.47 30.92
N THR A 40 35.08 27.74 31.88
CA THR A 40 34.44 26.46 31.59
C THR A 40 33.23 26.77 30.71
N PRO A 41 33.09 26.20 29.51
CA PRO A 41 31.89 26.41 28.73
C PRO A 41 30.73 25.83 29.53
N THR A 42 29.83 26.71 29.97
CA THR A 42 28.53 26.30 30.48
C THR A 42 27.90 25.42 29.41
N PRO A 43 27.46 24.19 29.72
CA PRO A 43 26.71 23.41 28.76
C PRO A 43 25.51 24.26 28.38
N ASP A 44 25.39 24.62 27.10
CA ASP A 44 24.14 25.14 26.58
C ASP A 44 23.05 24.17 27.04
N PRO A 45 21.93 24.65 27.61
CA PRO A 45 20.82 23.79 27.93
C PRO A 45 20.35 23.21 26.61
N LYS A 46 20.82 21.99 26.29
CA LYS A 46 20.38 21.23 25.14
C LYS A 46 18.87 21.14 25.35
N PRO A 47 18.03 21.77 24.52
CA PRO A 47 16.60 21.60 24.66
C PRO A 47 16.39 20.10 24.53
N ASN A 48 16.01 19.47 25.64
CA ASN A 48 15.64 18.06 25.64
C ASN A 48 14.47 18.04 24.65
N PRO A 49 14.60 17.44 23.45
CA PRO A 49 13.49 17.42 22.52
C PRO A 49 12.37 16.71 23.28
N THR A 50 11.28 17.42 23.55
CA THR A 50 10.07 16.84 24.14
C THR A 50 9.84 15.50 23.45
N ALA A 51 9.96 14.41 24.21
CA ALA A 51 9.91 13.07 23.64
C ALA A 51 8.59 12.93 22.88
N PHE A 52 8.65 12.82 21.55
CA PHE A 52 7.47 12.59 20.75
C PHE A 52 6.92 11.20 21.14
N PRO A 53 5.75 11.11 21.78
CA PRO A 53 5.27 9.85 22.35
C PRO A 53 4.92 8.83 21.27
N GLY A 54 4.56 9.33 20.07
CA GLY A 54 4.21 8.53 18.91
C GLY A 54 2.97 7.63 19.09
N PRO A 55 2.52 7.01 17.99
CA PRO A 55 1.44 6.02 18.03
C PRO A 55 1.88 4.67 18.59
N THR A 56 0.97 4.03 19.34
CA THR A 56 1.24 2.81 20.12
C THR A 56 0.41 1.59 19.71
N TYR A 57 -0.48 1.70 18.72
CA TYR A 57 -1.33 0.58 18.32
C TYR A 57 -0.52 -0.61 17.77
N ALA A 58 -0.92 -1.82 18.15
CA ALA A 58 -0.19 -3.05 17.84
C ALA A 58 -0.35 -3.47 16.37
N ASP A 59 0.69 -4.05 15.78
CA ASP A 59 0.64 -4.61 14.43
C ASP A 59 -0.23 -5.86 14.36
N ASN A 60 -0.13 -6.72 15.38
CA ASN A 60 -1.08 -7.81 15.61
C ASN A 60 -2.29 -7.27 16.40
N TYR A 61 -3.39 -7.00 15.70
CA TYR A 61 -4.64 -6.52 16.31
C TYR A 61 -5.63 -7.65 16.67
N THR A 62 -5.25 -8.93 16.58
CA THR A 62 -6.20 -10.04 16.76
C THR A 62 -6.96 -9.99 18.09
N SER A 63 -6.37 -9.45 19.16
CA SER A 63 -7.01 -9.24 20.47
C SER A 63 -8.19 -8.27 20.47
N ILE A 64 -8.25 -7.37 19.47
CA ILE A 64 -9.33 -6.40 19.30
C ILE A 64 -10.11 -6.62 18.00
N SER A 65 -9.91 -7.75 17.31
CA SER A 65 -10.48 -7.99 15.96
C SER A 65 -12.00 -8.11 15.91
N SER A 66 -12.65 -8.49 17.02
CA SER A 66 -14.10 -8.69 17.06
C SER A 66 -14.89 -7.39 16.86
N TRP A 67 -16.11 -7.50 16.34
CA TRP A 67 -17.03 -6.36 16.17
C TRP A 67 -17.28 -5.59 17.48
N GLY A 68 -17.31 -6.28 18.62
CA GLY A 68 -17.48 -5.66 19.94
C GLY A 68 -16.39 -4.62 20.27
N SER A 69 -15.21 -4.77 19.70
CA SER A 69 -14.05 -3.90 19.92
C SER A 69 -13.84 -2.86 18.81
N ARG A 70 -14.78 -2.71 17.86
CA ARG A 70 -14.62 -1.86 16.66
C ARG A 70 -14.24 -0.40 16.92
N ALA A 71 -14.65 0.16 18.05
CA ALA A 71 -14.27 1.52 18.47
C ALA A 71 -12.75 1.66 18.71
N GLN A 72 -12.02 0.55 18.87
CA GLN A 72 -10.58 0.49 19.10
C GLN A 72 -9.81 0.14 17.82
N TRP A 73 -10.48 -0.18 16.71
CA TRP A 73 -9.83 -0.74 15.53
C TRP A 73 -8.75 0.17 14.95
N ASN A 74 -8.94 1.49 14.98
CA ASN A 74 -8.03 2.41 14.30
C ASN A 74 -7.82 1.94 12.83
N LEU A 75 -6.64 1.43 12.49
CA LEU A 75 -6.29 0.86 11.17
C LEU A 75 -6.38 -0.68 11.10
N ALA A 76 -6.97 -1.35 12.09
CA ALA A 76 -7.31 -2.76 12.00
C ALA A 76 -8.40 -3.02 10.95
N ASN A 77 -8.40 -4.24 10.40
CA ASN A 77 -9.34 -4.70 9.38
C ASN A 77 -9.42 -3.77 8.16
N VAL A 78 -8.29 -3.25 7.66
CA VAL A 78 -8.26 -2.43 6.44
C VAL A 78 -8.03 -3.29 5.21
N HIS A 79 -8.85 -3.16 4.18
CA HIS A 79 -8.64 -3.81 2.88
C HIS A 79 -9.13 -2.93 1.73
N ASP A 80 -8.25 -2.61 0.78
CA ASP A 80 -8.53 -1.80 -0.41
C ASP A 80 -9.09 -0.41 -0.05
N PRO A 81 -8.33 0.39 0.72
CA PRO A 81 -8.81 1.67 1.20
C PRO A 81 -8.90 2.71 0.07
N SER A 82 -9.94 3.54 0.10
CA SER A 82 -10.04 4.80 -0.65
C SER A 82 -10.20 5.97 0.30
N VAL A 83 -9.34 6.99 0.17
CA VAL A 83 -9.27 8.12 1.11
C VAL A 83 -9.57 9.45 0.43
N GLU A 84 -10.46 10.25 1.04
CA GLU A 84 -10.75 11.62 0.61
C GLU A 84 -10.81 12.56 1.82
N LYS A 85 -10.27 13.78 1.67
CA LYS A 85 -10.34 14.81 2.71
C LYS A 85 -11.64 15.63 2.58
N SER A 86 -12.36 15.79 3.67
CA SER A 86 -13.53 16.69 3.78
C SER A 86 -13.52 17.44 5.11
N GLY A 87 -13.52 18.77 5.04
CA GLY A 87 -13.34 19.62 6.21
C GLY A 87 -12.02 19.31 6.92
N GLU A 88 -12.11 19.08 8.23
CA GLU A 88 -10.96 18.77 9.10
C GLU A 88 -10.53 17.30 9.05
N TYR A 89 -11.32 16.43 8.39
CA TYR A 89 -11.14 14.98 8.45
C TYR A 89 -10.76 14.40 7.08
N TYR A 90 -9.94 13.36 7.13
CA TYR A 90 -9.80 12.35 6.09
C TYR A 90 -10.80 11.24 6.37
N TYR A 91 -11.50 10.79 5.33
CA TYR A 91 -12.43 9.65 5.39
C TYR A 91 -11.86 8.51 4.55
N MET A 92 -11.89 7.29 5.08
CA MET A 92 -11.42 6.09 4.42
C MET A 92 -12.55 5.08 4.30
N TYR A 93 -12.94 4.73 3.08
CA TYR A 93 -13.88 3.66 2.75
C TYR A 93 -13.10 2.44 2.25
N GLN A 94 -13.66 1.24 2.38
CA GLN A 94 -12.90 0.01 2.10
C GLN A 94 -13.79 -1.19 1.73
N THR A 95 -13.16 -2.29 1.31
CA THR A 95 -13.79 -3.60 1.11
C THR A 95 -14.38 -4.19 2.40
N ASP A 96 -15.43 -4.99 2.27
CA ASP A 96 -16.04 -5.80 3.34
C ASP A 96 -15.16 -7.00 3.71
N ALA A 97 -13.93 -6.74 4.17
CA ALA A 97 -13.00 -7.76 4.62
C ALA A 97 -12.51 -7.46 6.04
N SER A 98 -12.47 -8.50 6.87
CA SER A 98 -12.00 -8.40 8.26
C SER A 98 -11.50 -9.75 8.75
N TYR A 99 -10.61 -9.72 9.74
CA TYR A 99 -10.18 -10.93 10.42
C TYR A 99 -11.38 -11.58 11.14
N GLY A 100 -11.63 -12.85 10.83
CA GLY A 100 -12.77 -13.60 11.40
C GLY A 100 -14.14 -13.11 10.93
N ASN A 101 -14.22 -12.42 9.79
CA ASN A 101 -15.45 -11.89 9.21
C ASN A 101 -16.25 -10.99 10.18
N ALA A 102 -15.55 -10.20 10.98
CA ALA A 102 -16.16 -9.29 11.95
C ALA A 102 -17.11 -8.23 11.34
N HIS A 103 -17.04 -7.95 10.04
CA HIS A 103 -17.97 -7.03 9.35
C HIS A 103 -19.33 -7.66 8.99
N ASP A 104 -19.45 -8.99 9.00
CA ASP A 104 -20.67 -9.68 8.54
C ASP A 104 -21.90 -9.21 9.32
N GLY A 105 -22.95 -8.80 8.60
CA GLY A 105 -24.21 -8.34 9.19
C GLY A 105 -24.19 -6.90 9.70
N HIS A 106 -23.15 -6.13 9.42
CA HIS A 106 -22.99 -4.75 9.90
C HIS A 106 -22.93 -3.68 8.79
N GLY A 107 -23.56 -3.99 7.65
CA GLY A 107 -23.57 -3.15 6.46
C GLY A 107 -22.32 -3.32 5.59
N HIS A 108 -22.24 -2.51 4.54
CA HIS A 108 -21.28 -2.63 3.45
C HIS A 108 -20.51 -1.34 3.21
N PHE A 109 -19.28 -1.51 2.75
CA PHE A 109 -18.27 -0.47 2.58
C PHE A 109 -17.99 0.25 3.90
N PRO A 110 -17.40 -0.44 4.89
CA PRO A 110 -17.07 0.15 6.17
C PRO A 110 -16.19 1.38 6.00
N TYR A 111 -16.32 2.33 6.91
CA TYR A 111 -15.55 3.56 6.85
C TYR A 111 -15.07 4.04 8.22
N ARG A 112 -14.00 4.81 8.16
CA ARG A 112 -13.35 5.45 9.30
C ARG A 112 -12.93 6.87 8.94
N ARG A 113 -12.63 7.69 9.95
CA ARG A 113 -12.11 9.05 9.74
C ARG A 113 -10.93 9.38 10.63
N SER A 114 -10.11 10.34 10.21
CA SER A 114 -8.94 10.81 10.96
C SER A 114 -8.66 12.28 10.70
N LYS A 115 -8.17 13.02 11.69
CA LYS A 115 -7.68 14.40 11.50
C LYS A 115 -6.20 14.44 11.11
N ASP A 116 -5.43 13.44 11.53
CA ASP A 116 -3.97 13.44 11.52
C ASP A 116 -3.37 12.32 10.66
N LEU A 117 -4.20 11.47 10.03
CA LEU A 117 -3.83 10.27 9.28
C LEU A 117 -3.18 9.15 10.11
N VAL A 118 -3.14 9.28 11.44
CA VAL A 118 -2.50 8.33 12.37
C VAL A 118 -3.54 7.70 13.30
N THR A 119 -4.43 8.52 13.84
CA THR A 119 -5.50 8.11 14.74
C THR A 119 -6.80 8.08 13.95
N TRP A 120 -7.34 6.88 13.74
CA TRP A 120 -8.57 6.68 13.01
C TRP A 120 -9.72 6.21 13.91
N GLU A 121 -10.89 6.78 13.69
CA GLU A 121 -12.15 6.43 14.36
C GLU A 121 -13.01 5.63 13.38
N TYR A 122 -13.38 4.39 13.75
CA TYR A 122 -14.35 3.61 12.98
C TYR A 122 -15.75 4.23 13.10
N MET A 123 -16.42 4.47 11.98
CA MET A 123 -17.67 5.24 11.95
C MET A 123 -18.90 4.42 11.58
N GLY A 124 -18.75 3.29 10.89
CA GLY A 124 -19.86 2.46 10.42
C GLY A 124 -19.65 2.01 8.98
N SER A 125 -20.72 1.96 8.20
CA SER A 125 -20.72 1.54 6.80
C SER A 125 -21.41 2.57 5.90
N ALA A 126 -21.00 2.68 4.63
CA ALA A 126 -21.63 3.60 3.67
C ALA A 126 -23.02 3.12 3.23
N MET A 127 -23.25 1.80 3.25
CA MET A 127 -24.46 1.18 2.75
C MET A 127 -24.98 0.17 3.78
N ALA A 128 -26.28 0.19 4.06
CA ALA A 128 -26.90 -0.75 4.99
C ALA A 128 -27.32 -2.06 4.30
N THR A 129 -27.80 -1.96 3.07
CA THR A 129 -28.32 -3.09 2.27
C THR A 129 -27.94 -2.91 0.82
N ILE A 130 -27.75 -4.02 0.11
CA ILE A 130 -27.55 -3.97 -1.34
C ILE A 130 -28.73 -3.32 -2.08
N PRO A 131 -28.50 -2.50 -3.11
CA PRO A 131 -29.57 -1.93 -3.93
C PRO A 131 -30.27 -2.99 -4.80
N ALA A 132 -31.60 -2.89 -4.92
CA ALA A 132 -32.42 -3.81 -5.71
C ALA A 132 -32.02 -3.88 -7.19
N TRP A 133 -31.53 -2.76 -7.76
CA TRP A 133 -31.14 -2.68 -9.16
C TRP A 133 -30.07 -3.70 -9.55
N VAL A 134 -29.23 -4.16 -8.61
CA VAL A 134 -28.17 -5.14 -8.89
C VAL A 134 -28.79 -6.47 -9.31
N LYS A 135 -29.76 -6.98 -8.52
CA LYS A 135 -30.50 -8.22 -8.84
C LYS A 135 -31.27 -8.05 -10.15
N ASP A 136 -31.94 -6.92 -10.32
CA ASP A 136 -32.73 -6.65 -11.53
C ASP A 136 -31.83 -6.61 -12.78
N SER A 137 -30.68 -5.95 -12.70
CA SER A 137 -29.72 -5.85 -13.80
C SER A 137 -29.09 -7.19 -14.15
N LEU A 138 -28.75 -8.00 -13.14
CA LEU A 138 -28.30 -9.38 -13.29
C LEU A 138 -29.34 -10.21 -14.06
N ASN A 139 -30.57 -10.26 -13.56
CA ASN A 139 -31.63 -11.09 -14.14
C ASN A 139 -32.06 -10.60 -15.53
N ASN A 140 -32.07 -9.29 -15.79
CA ASN A 140 -32.28 -8.72 -17.12
C ASN A 140 -31.19 -9.09 -18.13
N LYS A 141 -29.94 -9.27 -17.68
CA LYS A 141 -28.86 -9.76 -18.55
C LYS A 141 -28.98 -11.26 -18.79
N ARG A 142 -29.28 -12.05 -17.75
CA ARG A 142 -29.52 -13.50 -17.86
C ARG A 142 -30.66 -13.85 -18.84
N ALA A 143 -31.76 -13.10 -18.80
CA ALA A 143 -32.88 -13.28 -19.73
C ALA A 143 -32.54 -12.99 -21.20
N ARG A 144 -31.48 -12.20 -21.47
CA ARG A 144 -31.00 -11.86 -22.82
C ARG A 144 -29.88 -12.78 -23.31
N MET A 145 -29.41 -13.72 -22.49
CA MET A 145 -28.44 -14.71 -22.93
C MET A 145 -29.10 -15.69 -23.93
N VAL A 146 -28.27 -16.42 -24.68
CA VAL A 146 -28.74 -17.42 -25.64
C VAL A 146 -28.09 -18.78 -25.30
N PRO A 147 -28.86 -19.77 -24.82
CA PRO A 147 -30.27 -19.66 -24.42
C PRO A 147 -30.47 -18.72 -23.20
N ALA A 148 -31.69 -18.21 -23.03
CA ALA A 148 -32.03 -17.39 -21.87
C ALA A 148 -31.87 -18.20 -20.58
N LEU A 149 -31.27 -17.61 -19.56
CA LEU A 149 -31.06 -18.25 -18.27
C LEU A 149 -32.14 -17.82 -17.27
N PRO A 150 -32.58 -18.71 -16.35
CA PRO A 150 -33.56 -18.38 -15.33
C PRO A 150 -33.02 -17.33 -14.36
N PRO A 151 -33.89 -16.51 -13.75
CA PRO A 151 -33.48 -15.53 -12.75
C PRO A 151 -32.89 -16.22 -11.51
N ILE A 152 -31.99 -15.52 -10.81
CA ILE A 152 -31.50 -15.89 -9.49
C ILE A 152 -32.27 -15.06 -8.47
N GLU A 153 -32.97 -15.73 -7.55
CA GLU A 153 -33.85 -15.04 -6.58
C GLU A 153 -33.07 -14.39 -5.44
N ASN A 154 -32.06 -15.10 -4.92
CA ASN A 154 -31.24 -14.68 -3.79
C ASN A 154 -29.74 -14.82 -4.14
N PRO A 155 -29.18 -13.95 -5.01
CA PRO A 155 -27.78 -14.05 -5.36
C PRO A 155 -26.88 -13.74 -4.16
N ARG A 156 -25.76 -14.44 -4.05
CA ARG A 156 -24.69 -14.08 -3.09
C ARG A 156 -23.85 -12.93 -3.65
N TYR A 157 -23.43 -12.03 -2.75
CA TYR A 157 -22.72 -10.81 -3.11
C TYR A 157 -21.41 -10.63 -2.34
N GLY A 158 -20.41 -10.08 -3.01
CA GLY A 158 -19.22 -9.46 -2.41
C GLY A 158 -19.22 -7.94 -2.64
N TYR A 159 -18.69 -7.17 -1.69
CA TYR A 159 -18.70 -5.70 -1.67
C TYR A 159 -17.28 -5.18 -1.61
N TRP A 160 -16.72 -4.84 -2.76
CA TRP A 160 -15.27 -4.68 -2.93
C TRP A 160 -14.87 -3.28 -3.39
N ALA A 161 -13.71 -2.85 -2.89
CA ALA A 161 -12.89 -1.72 -3.34
C ALA A 161 -13.71 -0.49 -3.74
N PRO A 162 -14.40 0.17 -2.80
CA PRO A 162 -15.10 1.41 -3.11
C PRO A 162 -14.09 2.55 -3.33
N TYR A 163 -14.44 3.51 -4.17
CA TYR A 163 -13.66 4.72 -4.41
C TYR A 163 -14.49 5.98 -4.15
N VAL A 164 -14.02 6.80 -3.21
CA VAL A 164 -14.66 8.06 -2.84
C VAL A 164 -13.93 9.25 -3.46
N LYS A 165 -14.69 10.19 -4.04
CA LYS A 165 -14.12 11.45 -4.53
C LYS A 165 -15.08 12.62 -4.42
N LYS A 166 -14.57 13.79 -4.05
CA LYS A 166 -15.31 15.04 -4.22
C LYS A 166 -15.35 15.45 -5.69
N VAL A 167 -16.55 15.71 -6.21
CA VAL A 167 -16.80 16.18 -7.58
C VAL A 167 -17.75 17.37 -7.52
N GLY A 168 -17.25 18.57 -7.79
CA GLY A 168 -17.98 19.81 -7.55
C GLY A 168 -18.40 19.95 -6.08
N SER A 169 -19.70 20.05 -5.83
CA SER A 169 -20.27 20.17 -4.47
C SER A 169 -20.65 18.84 -3.82
N LYS A 170 -20.58 17.71 -4.55
CA LYS A 170 -20.99 16.39 -4.07
C LYS A 170 -19.78 15.49 -3.83
N PHE A 171 -19.96 14.46 -3.01
CA PHE A 171 -19.08 13.31 -2.96
C PHE A 171 -19.71 12.17 -3.74
N ARG A 172 -18.89 11.47 -4.54
CA ARG A 172 -19.28 10.28 -5.30
C ARG A 172 -18.56 9.07 -4.71
N LEU A 173 -19.30 8.01 -4.41
CA LEU A 173 -18.79 6.69 -4.05
C LEU A 173 -19.06 5.75 -5.21
N TYR A 174 -18.04 5.41 -5.97
CA TYR A 174 -18.11 4.30 -6.92
C TYR A 174 -17.82 3.01 -6.18
N TYR A 175 -18.67 2.01 -6.30
CA TYR A 175 -18.58 0.80 -5.49
C TYR A 175 -18.75 -0.46 -6.32
N SER A 176 -18.03 -1.53 -5.97
CA SER A 176 -18.09 -2.80 -6.71
C SER A 176 -18.96 -3.82 -5.99
N ILE A 177 -19.82 -4.49 -6.75
CA ILE A 177 -20.61 -5.64 -6.31
C ILE A 177 -20.26 -6.84 -7.17
N VAL A 178 -19.72 -7.88 -6.55
CA VAL A 178 -19.44 -9.17 -7.19
C VAL A 178 -20.60 -10.11 -6.95
N VAL A 179 -21.11 -10.74 -8.00
CA VAL A 179 -22.15 -11.78 -7.89
C VAL A 179 -21.47 -13.14 -7.79
N ASP A 180 -21.43 -13.71 -6.60
CA ASP A 180 -20.77 -14.99 -6.29
C ASP A 180 -21.70 -16.19 -6.57
N GLU A 181 -22.15 -16.25 -7.83
CA GLU A 181 -22.98 -17.33 -8.36
C GLU A 181 -22.33 -17.89 -9.62
N PRO A 182 -22.34 -19.21 -9.86
CA PRO A 182 -21.98 -19.73 -11.16
C PRO A 182 -23.02 -19.28 -12.20
N ILE A 183 -22.58 -18.96 -13.42
CA ILE A 183 -23.51 -18.57 -14.51
C ILE A 183 -24.51 -19.72 -14.77
N VAL A 184 -24.02 -20.96 -14.78
CA VAL A 184 -24.83 -22.19 -14.83
C VAL A 184 -24.27 -23.26 -13.89
N GLY A 185 -25.12 -24.20 -13.48
CA GLY A 185 -24.73 -25.31 -12.61
C GLY A 185 -24.85 -24.98 -11.12
N ALA A 186 -24.43 -25.93 -10.28
CA ALA A 186 -24.53 -25.81 -8.82
C ALA A 186 -23.27 -25.24 -8.15
N ASP A 187 -22.15 -25.23 -8.87
CA ASP A 187 -20.86 -24.74 -8.40
C ASP A 187 -20.00 -24.23 -9.58
N PHE A 188 -18.79 -23.77 -9.28
CA PHE A 188 -17.88 -23.22 -10.27
C PHE A 188 -17.02 -24.27 -11.00
N SER A 189 -17.29 -25.57 -10.85
CA SER A 189 -16.47 -26.64 -11.46
C SER A 189 -16.56 -26.66 -12.99
N THR A 190 -17.65 -26.17 -13.56
CA THR A 190 -17.93 -26.19 -15.01
C THR A 190 -18.41 -24.86 -15.56
N SER A 191 -18.48 -23.81 -14.73
CA SER A 191 -18.94 -22.48 -15.12
C SER A 191 -18.16 -21.37 -14.42
N TRP A 192 -18.01 -20.24 -15.12
CA TRP A 192 -17.48 -19.01 -14.54
C TRP A 192 -18.49 -18.37 -13.58
N SER A 193 -18.01 -17.47 -12.73
CA SER A 193 -18.88 -16.64 -11.91
C SER A 193 -19.73 -15.69 -12.75
N GLU A 194 -20.86 -15.27 -12.22
CA GLU A 194 -21.65 -14.18 -12.76
C GLU A 194 -20.86 -12.87 -12.79
N ARG A 195 -21.40 -11.91 -13.55
CA ARG A 195 -20.76 -10.61 -13.75
C ARG A 195 -20.69 -9.81 -12.44
N ALA A 196 -19.64 -9.02 -12.32
CA ALA A 196 -19.57 -7.94 -11.34
C ALA A 196 -20.20 -6.65 -11.88
N PHE A 197 -20.54 -5.74 -10.99
CA PHE A 197 -21.11 -4.44 -11.28
C PHE A 197 -20.37 -3.35 -10.52
N ILE A 198 -20.17 -2.20 -11.16
CA ILE A 198 -19.83 -0.95 -10.48
C ILE A 198 -21.09 -0.08 -10.45
N GLY A 199 -21.47 0.35 -9.25
CA GLY A 199 -22.51 1.34 -9.00
C GLY A 199 -21.95 2.70 -8.60
N LEU A 200 -22.83 3.70 -8.49
CA LEU A 200 -22.52 5.04 -8.01
C LEU A 200 -23.51 5.42 -6.92
N ALA A 201 -23.02 5.97 -5.81
CA ALA A 201 -23.83 6.71 -4.85
C ALA A 201 -23.29 8.15 -4.67
N GLU A 202 -24.17 9.08 -4.30
CA GLU A 202 -23.81 10.47 -4.05
C GLU A 202 -24.15 10.90 -2.62
N SER A 203 -23.31 11.74 -2.04
CA SER A 203 -23.53 12.36 -0.73
C SER A 203 -23.22 13.86 -0.78
N ASP A 204 -23.94 14.65 0.01
CA ASP A 204 -23.63 16.08 0.22
C ASP A 204 -22.49 16.27 1.21
N ASP A 205 -22.34 15.36 2.18
CA ASP A 205 -21.40 15.50 3.28
C ASP A 205 -21.00 14.13 3.85
N LEU A 206 -19.70 13.84 3.76
CA LEU A 206 -19.10 12.63 4.34
C LEU A 206 -19.28 12.53 5.86
N ALA A 207 -19.48 13.64 6.58
CA ALA A 207 -19.72 13.60 8.02
C ALA A 207 -21.09 13.02 8.37
N THR A 208 -22.10 13.25 7.52
CA THR A 208 -23.45 12.68 7.69
C THR A 208 -23.53 11.23 7.24
N ASN A 209 -22.66 10.83 6.30
CA ASN A 209 -22.64 9.50 5.68
C ASN A 209 -24.02 9.08 5.11
N VAL A 210 -24.80 10.05 4.63
CA VAL A 210 -26.05 9.80 3.92
C VAL A 210 -25.74 9.67 2.44
N TRP A 211 -25.96 8.49 1.89
CA TRP A 211 -25.69 8.14 0.49
C TRP A 211 -26.99 7.90 -0.27
N GLU A 212 -27.16 8.59 -1.38
CA GLU A 212 -28.22 8.34 -2.36
C GLU A 212 -27.68 7.45 -3.48
N ASP A 213 -28.18 6.24 -3.59
CA ASP A 213 -27.81 5.33 -4.67
C ASP A 213 -28.30 5.87 -6.03
N LYS A 214 -27.39 5.92 -7.00
CA LYS A 214 -27.67 6.36 -8.36
C LYS A 214 -27.75 5.19 -9.33
N GLY A 215 -27.46 3.95 -8.94
CA GLY A 215 -27.58 2.79 -9.82
C GLY A 215 -26.31 2.46 -10.61
N MET A 216 -26.46 1.55 -11.58
CA MET A 216 -25.36 0.99 -12.36
C MET A 216 -24.55 2.04 -13.14
N VAL A 217 -23.22 1.90 -13.11
CA VAL A 217 -22.24 2.62 -13.93
C VAL A 217 -21.71 1.72 -15.05
N VAL A 218 -21.22 0.52 -14.72
CA VAL A 218 -20.69 -0.48 -15.68
C VAL A 218 -20.77 -1.89 -15.09
N CYS A 219 -20.65 -2.93 -15.92
CA CYS A 219 -20.60 -4.32 -15.47
C CYS A 219 -19.60 -5.13 -16.29
N SER A 220 -19.22 -6.32 -15.80
CA SER A 220 -18.39 -7.25 -16.57
C SER A 220 -19.19 -7.70 -17.80
N GLU A 221 -18.62 -7.51 -19.00
CA GLU A 221 -19.29 -7.80 -20.27
C GLU A 221 -18.44 -8.78 -21.11
N PRO A 222 -19.06 -9.85 -21.66
CA PRO A 222 -18.36 -10.81 -22.49
C PRO A 222 -18.12 -10.24 -23.88
N ASP A 223 -16.96 -10.53 -24.47
CA ASP A 223 -16.63 -10.11 -25.84
C ASP A 223 -17.03 -11.12 -26.92
N GLY A 224 -17.69 -12.22 -26.52
CA GLY A 224 -18.10 -13.30 -27.43
C GLY A 224 -16.96 -14.23 -27.86
N VAL A 225 -15.75 -14.08 -27.31
CA VAL A 225 -14.59 -14.88 -27.72
C VAL A 225 -14.46 -16.17 -26.90
N LYS A 226 -14.93 -16.18 -25.65
CA LYS A 226 -14.83 -17.31 -24.72
C LYS A 226 -16.22 -17.74 -24.23
N PRO A 227 -16.45 -19.04 -23.94
CA PRO A 227 -17.72 -19.52 -23.41
C PRO A 227 -17.83 -19.29 -21.88
N TYR A 228 -19.05 -19.18 -21.37
CA TYR A 228 -19.31 -19.07 -19.92
C TYR A 228 -19.23 -20.41 -19.17
N SER A 229 -19.17 -21.53 -19.90
CA SER A 229 -19.05 -22.89 -19.39
C SER A 229 -17.83 -23.59 -19.98
N PHE A 230 -17.27 -24.55 -19.25
CA PHE A 230 -16.11 -25.32 -19.66
C PHE A 230 -16.18 -26.76 -19.13
N SER A 231 -15.41 -27.67 -19.75
CA SER A 231 -15.25 -29.05 -19.31
C SER A 231 -13.82 -29.31 -18.87
N GLY A 232 -13.65 -30.12 -17.82
CA GLY A 232 -12.33 -30.46 -17.29
C GLY A 232 -11.73 -29.33 -16.45
N ALA A 233 -10.40 -29.26 -16.40
CA ALA A 233 -9.71 -28.26 -15.58
C ALA A 233 -9.98 -26.84 -16.08
N ARG A 234 -10.28 -25.93 -15.15
CA ARG A 234 -10.45 -24.51 -15.45
C ARG A 234 -9.16 -23.94 -16.03
N ASN A 235 -9.25 -23.36 -17.23
CA ASN A 235 -8.17 -22.58 -17.81
C ASN A 235 -8.52 -21.09 -17.71
N TRP A 236 -7.82 -20.35 -16.86
CA TRP A 236 -8.05 -18.93 -16.63
C TRP A 236 -7.84 -18.07 -17.89
N GLU A 237 -7.03 -18.51 -18.85
CA GLU A 237 -6.90 -17.84 -20.16
C GLU A 237 -8.18 -17.91 -21.03
N ASN A 238 -9.20 -18.62 -20.55
CA ASN A 238 -10.54 -18.68 -21.14
C ASN A 238 -11.60 -17.95 -20.30
N ALA A 239 -11.23 -17.03 -19.41
CA ALA A 239 -12.20 -16.27 -18.62
C ALA A 239 -13.22 -15.57 -19.52
N TYR A 240 -14.50 -15.67 -19.14
CA TYR A 240 -15.64 -15.31 -19.98
C TYR A 240 -15.75 -13.80 -20.28
N PHE A 241 -15.54 -12.96 -19.27
CA PHE A 241 -15.62 -11.51 -19.41
C PHE A 241 -14.32 -10.91 -19.93
N LYS A 242 -14.41 -9.82 -20.71
CA LYS A 242 -13.23 -9.10 -21.20
C LYS A 242 -12.52 -8.33 -20.10
N PHE A 243 -13.28 -7.58 -19.33
CA PHE A 243 -12.82 -6.89 -18.12
C PHE A 243 -13.67 -7.33 -16.95
N ASN A 244 -13.07 -7.40 -15.76
CA ASN A 244 -13.83 -7.50 -14.53
C ASN A 244 -14.25 -6.09 -14.08
N ALA A 245 -15.54 -5.83 -13.95
CA ALA A 245 -16.04 -4.54 -13.50
C ALA A 245 -16.02 -4.43 -11.97
N ILE A 246 -14.82 -4.30 -11.43
CA ILE A 246 -14.54 -3.97 -10.02
C ILE A 246 -13.37 -2.98 -9.96
N ASP A 247 -13.02 -2.56 -8.75
CA ASP A 247 -11.89 -1.70 -8.42
C ASP A 247 -11.91 -0.36 -9.18
N PRO A 248 -12.98 0.45 -9.07
CA PRO A 248 -13.06 1.75 -9.70
C PRO A 248 -12.05 2.75 -9.13
N THR A 249 -11.58 3.64 -9.99
CA THR A 249 -10.98 4.92 -9.61
C THR A 249 -11.51 6.01 -10.53
N PHE A 250 -11.98 7.11 -9.94
CA PHE A 250 -12.45 8.27 -10.70
C PHE A 250 -11.34 9.31 -10.86
N VAL A 251 -11.24 9.85 -12.07
CA VAL A 251 -10.33 10.95 -12.43
C VAL A 251 -11.08 12.01 -13.22
N GLU A 252 -10.86 13.26 -12.85
CA GLU A 252 -11.25 14.43 -13.66
C GLU A 252 -9.97 15.03 -14.27
N THR A 253 -9.99 15.25 -15.58
CA THR A 253 -8.87 15.88 -16.29
C THR A 253 -8.82 17.39 -15.99
N PRO A 254 -7.68 18.06 -16.21
CA PRO A 254 -7.60 19.52 -16.13
C PRO A 254 -8.63 20.25 -17.02
N GLU A 255 -9.07 19.62 -18.10
CA GLU A 255 -10.09 20.13 -19.03
C GLU A 255 -11.53 19.83 -18.57
N GLY A 256 -11.72 19.16 -17.44
CA GLY A 256 -13.03 18.83 -16.87
C GLY A 256 -13.68 17.56 -17.44
N GLU A 257 -12.94 16.77 -18.22
CA GLU A 257 -13.44 15.47 -18.67
C GLU A 257 -13.36 14.45 -17.53
N GLN A 258 -14.37 13.60 -17.39
CA GLN A 258 -14.45 12.63 -16.30
C GLN A 258 -14.30 11.21 -16.82
N TYR A 259 -13.51 10.41 -16.11
CA TYR A 259 -13.24 9.02 -16.44
C TYR A 259 -13.33 8.13 -15.20
N LEU A 260 -13.83 6.92 -15.41
CA LEU A 260 -13.70 5.82 -14.49
C LEU A 260 -12.63 4.86 -15.03
N ILE A 261 -11.59 4.65 -14.25
CA ILE A 261 -10.59 3.62 -14.48
C ILE A 261 -10.98 2.41 -13.65
N TYR A 262 -11.00 1.21 -14.22
CA TYR A 262 -11.43 0.03 -13.48
C TYR A 262 -10.80 -1.24 -14.05
N GLY A 263 -10.80 -2.31 -13.26
CA GLY A 263 -10.35 -3.62 -13.73
C GLY A 263 -9.56 -4.38 -12.69
N SER A 264 -9.73 -5.70 -12.73
CA SER A 264 -9.01 -6.64 -11.89
C SER A 264 -8.84 -7.94 -12.66
N TRP A 265 -7.59 -8.37 -12.81
CA TRP A 265 -7.17 -9.48 -13.63
C TRP A 265 -7.63 -9.37 -15.09
N HIS A 266 -8.25 -10.44 -15.62
CA HIS A 266 -8.84 -10.46 -16.95
C HIS A 266 -7.88 -9.95 -18.04
N SER A 267 -8.37 -9.17 -19.01
CA SER A 267 -7.54 -8.56 -20.05
C SER A 267 -6.81 -7.28 -19.61
N GLY A 268 -6.84 -6.91 -18.33
CA GLY A 268 -6.18 -5.71 -17.78
C GLY A 268 -7.15 -4.60 -17.39
N ILE A 269 -6.63 -3.36 -17.36
CA ILE A 269 -7.33 -2.18 -16.84
C ILE A 269 -7.98 -1.37 -17.96
N ALA A 270 -9.23 -0.98 -17.77
CA ALA A 270 -10.02 -0.19 -18.71
C ALA A 270 -10.19 1.26 -18.24
N SER A 271 -10.23 2.19 -19.20
CA SER A 271 -10.62 3.58 -19.03
C SER A 271 -11.98 3.81 -19.69
N LEU A 272 -12.95 4.28 -18.93
CA LEU A 272 -14.33 4.53 -19.34
C LEU A 272 -14.66 6.01 -19.20
N LYS A 273 -15.02 6.67 -20.30
CA LYS A 273 -15.44 8.07 -20.27
C LYS A 273 -16.83 8.20 -19.64
N LEU A 274 -16.98 9.17 -18.74
CA LEU A 274 -18.21 9.47 -18.03
C LEU A 274 -18.84 10.76 -18.54
N ASN A 275 -20.15 10.86 -18.40
CA ASN A 275 -20.88 12.11 -18.52
C ASN A 275 -20.77 12.87 -17.19
N PRO A 276 -20.16 14.08 -17.18
CA PRO A 276 -19.91 14.82 -15.94
C PRO A 276 -21.18 15.11 -15.12
N ALA A 277 -22.32 15.31 -15.79
CA ALA A 277 -23.59 15.62 -15.13
C ALA A 277 -24.18 14.42 -14.36
N THR A 278 -23.84 13.19 -14.76
CA THR A 278 -24.45 11.98 -14.19
C THR A 278 -23.47 11.07 -13.47
N GLY A 279 -22.15 11.22 -13.71
CA GLY A 279 -21.13 10.30 -13.20
C GLY A 279 -21.18 8.90 -13.85
N LYS A 280 -21.86 8.75 -14.98
CA LYS A 280 -22.06 7.47 -15.69
C LYS A 280 -21.69 7.55 -17.16
N PRO A 281 -21.37 6.44 -17.84
CA PRO A 281 -21.23 6.47 -19.29
C PRO A 281 -22.55 6.85 -19.97
N ASN A 282 -22.47 7.51 -21.13
CA ASN A 282 -23.67 7.88 -21.91
C ASN A 282 -24.46 6.68 -22.42
N GLN A 283 -23.80 5.54 -22.64
CA GLN A 283 -24.40 4.30 -23.10
C GLN A 283 -23.51 3.09 -22.78
N LEU A 284 -24.10 1.89 -22.81
CA LEU A 284 -23.43 0.58 -22.68
C LEU A 284 -24.05 -0.41 -23.67
N LYS A 285 -23.89 -0.18 -24.98
CA LYS A 285 -24.55 -0.95 -26.05
C LYS A 285 -23.59 -1.85 -26.81
N THR A 286 -22.37 -1.40 -27.00
CA THR A 286 -21.29 -2.09 -27.72
C THR A 286 -20.10 -2.29 -26.80
N LEU A 287 -19.20 -3.23 -27.10
CA LEU A 287 -18.01 -3.48 -26.28
C LEU A 287 -17.11 -2.25 -26.09
N ALA A 288 -17.07 -1.34 -27.07
CA ALA A 288 -16.30 -0.10 -26.96
C ALA A 288 -16.87 0.83 -25.88
N ASP A 289 -18.17 0.76 -25.60
CA ASP A 289 -18.81 1.55 -24.56
C ASP A 289 -18.41 1.10 -23.14
N TYR A 290 -17.83 -0.10 -22.98
CA TYR A 290 -17.35 -0.60 -21.68
C TYR A 290 -15.91 -0.14 -21.37
N GLY A 291 -15.29 0.64 -22.25
CA GLY A 291 -13.99 1.27 -22.02
C GLY A 291 -12.84 0.71 -22.84
N THR A 292 -11.74 1.45 -22.83
CA THR A 292 -10.51 1.16 -23.58
C THR A 292 -9.44 0.63 -22.65
N ARG A 293 -8.75 -0.46 -23.04
CA ARG A 293 -7.63 -0.99 -22.24
C ARG A 293 -6.47 0.01 -22.20
N ILE A 294 -6.04 0.39 -21.01
CA ILE A 294 -4.94 1.35 -20.79
C ILE A 294 -3.73 0.76 -20.07
N ALA A 295 -3.86 -0.42 -19.46
CA ALA A 295 -2.73 -1.16 -18.88
C ALA A 295 -2.94 -2.67 -18.98
N SER A 296 -1.83 -3.38 -19.21
CA SER A 296 -1.79 -4.83 -19.22
C SER A 296 -0.38 -5.36 -18.95
N ARG A 297 -0.25 -6.54 -18.34
CA ARG A 297 0.97 -7.35 -18.24
C ARG A 297 1.23 -8.22 -19.46
N SER A 298 0.22 -8.43 -20.30
CA SER A 298 0.34 -9.16 -21.57
C SER A 298 -0.87 -8.86 -22.45
N ALA A 299 -0.62 -8.37 -23.67
CA ALA A 299 -1.69 -7.98 -24.59
C ALA A 299 -2.62 -9.14 -24.98
N THR A 300 -2.14 -10.38 -24.93
CA THR A 300 -2.84 -11.59 -25.37
C THR A 300 -3.44 -12.40 -24.22
N SER A 301 -3.07 -12.13 -22.97
CA SER A 301 -3.60 -12.87 -21.81
C SER A 301 -5.01 -12.40 -21.44
N ARG A 302 -5.82 -13.37 -21.03
CA ARG A 302 -7.16 -13.20 -20.44
C ARG A 302 -7.15 -13.36 -18.93
N TRP A 303 -5.99 -13.60 -18.32
CA TRP A 303 -5.86 -13.70 -16.88
C TRP A 303 -4.44 -13.36 -16.42
N GLN A 304 -4.26 -12.12 -15.99
CA GLN A 304 -2.98 -11.57 -15.57
C GLN A 304 -3.13 -10.96 -14.18
N ALA A 305 -2.18 -11.18 -13.29
CA ALA A 305 -2.31 -10.70 -11.92
C ALA A 305 -2.01 -9.20 -11.81
N SER A 306 -3.01 -8.37 -12.12
CA SER A 306 -2.99 -6.91 -12.03
C SER A 306 -4.40 -6.41 -11.70
N GLU A 307 -4.54 -5.58 -10.67
CA GLU A 307 -5.83 -5.05 -10.19
C GLU A 307 -5.65 -3.72 -9.44
N GLY A 308 -6.72 -3.23 -8.79
CA GLY A 308 -6.67 -2.04 -7.94
C GLY A 308 -6.06 -0.81 -8.62
N PRO A 309 -6.55 -0.40 -9.82
CA PRO A 309 -5.98 0.74 -10.52
C PRO A 309 -6.29 2.02 -9.74
N GLU A 310 -5.25 2.71 -9.27
CA GLU A 310 -5.37 4.04 -8.68
C GLU A 310 -4.73 5.04 -9.62
N MET A 311 -5.47 6.08 -10.03
CA MET A 311 -4.97 7.08 -10.97
C MET A 311 -5.09 8.48 -10.40
N ILE A 312 -3.97 9.21 -10.41
CA ILE A 312 -3.92 10.63 -10.05
C ILE A 312 -3.34 11.45 -11.20
N TYR A 313 -3.71 12.72 -11.25
CA TYR A 313 -2.99 13.73 -12.03
C TYR A 313 -2.11 14.56 -11.09
N ASN A 314 -0.81 14.63 -11.37
CA ASN A 314 0.09 15.53 -10.65
C ASN A 314 0.33 16.79 -11.50
N PRO A 315 -0.15 17.98 -11.09
CA PRO A 315 0.02 19.20 -11.85
C PRO A 315 1.46 19.71 -11.92
N GLU A 316 2.33 19.35 -10.96
CA GLU A 316 3.74 19.77 -10.95
C GLU A 316 4.55 19.08 -12.05
N THR A 317 4.28 17.80 -12.28
CA THR A 317 4.94 17.02 -13.34
C THR A 317 4.09 16.96 -14.61
N GLN A 318 2.84 17.40 -14.54
CA GLN A 318 1.82 17.34 -15.60
C GLN A 318 1.64 15.92 -16.16
N TYR A 319 1.65 14.91 -15.30
CA TYR A 319 1.48 13.50 -15.68
C TYR A 319 0.28 12.90 -14.95
N TYR A 320 -0.42 12.01 -15.64
CA TYR A 320 -1.25 10.98 -15.01
C TYR A 320 -0.34 9.85 -14.55
N TYR A 321 -0.49 9.42 -13.30
CA TYR A 321 0.19 8.25 -12.74
C TYR A 321 -0.85 7.18 -12.49
N LEU A 322 -0.63 6.00 -13.07
CA LEU A 322 -1.46 4.82 -12.85
C LEU A 322 -0.68 3.86 -11.95
N PHE A 323 -1.15 3.73 -10.72
CA PHE A 323 -0.70 2.76 -9.75
C PHE A 323 -1.48 1.47 -9.94
N LEU A 324 -0.80 0.34 -9.84
CA LEU A 324 -1.36 -0.99 -10.07
C LEU A 324 -0.90 -1.92 -8.95
N ALA A 325 -1.81 -2.77 -8.49
CA ALA A 325 -1.46 -3.85 -7.61
C ALA A 325 -1.16 -5.10 -8.44
N TYR A 326 0.06 -5.61 -8.37
CA TYR A 326 0.50 -6.82 -9.07
C TYR A 326 0.47 -8.04 -8.16
N ASP A 327 0.16 -9.18 -8.76
CA ASP A 327 0.10 -10.51 -8.13
C ASP A 327 -1.06 -10.67 -7.13
N GLY A 328 -1.11 -11.80 -6.44
CA GLY A 328 -2.18 -12.09 -5.47
C GLY A 328 -2.03 -11.31 -4.17
N LEU A 329 -3.17 -10.92 -3.60
CA LEU A 329 -3.28 -10.11 -2.37
C LEU A 329 -2.65 -10.73 -1.10
N ASP A 330 -2.29 -12.01 -1.13
CA ASP A 330 -1.87 -12.77 0.04
C ASP A 330 -0.41 -12.47 0.42
N VAL A 331 0.53 -12.96 -0.38
CA VAL A 331 1.98 -12.78 -0.13
C VAL A 331 2.62 -11.93 -1.22
N PRO A 332 2.56 -12.27 -2.52
CA PRO A 332 3.38 -11.63 -3.56
C PRO A 332 2.97 -10.18 -3.87
N TYR A 333 1.85 -9.70 -3.33
CA TYR A 333 1.25 -8.42 -3.66
C TYR A 333 2.23 -7.23 -3.57
N ASN A 334 2.32 -6.46 -4.65
CA ASN A 334 3.28 -5.37 -4.80
C ASN A 334 2.69 -4.22 -5.63
N THR A 335 3.06 -2.98 -5.30
CA THR A 335 2.59 -1.79 -6.02
C THR A 335 3.54 -1.45 -7.16
N ARG A 336 2.99 -1.26 -8.35
CA ARG A 336 3.68 -0.72 -9.54
C ARG A 336 3.12 0.64 -9.91
N VAL A 337 3.88 1.44 -10.65
CA VAL A 337 3.39 2.70 -11.21
C VAL A 337 3.93 2.95 -12.60
N CYS A 338 3.09 3.45 -13.49
CA CYS A 338 3.48 3.99 -14.80
C CYS A 338 2.86 5.38 -14.97
N ARG A 339 3.32 6.14 -15.97
CA ARG A 339 2.80 7.50 -16.21
C ARG A 339 2.52 7.80 -17.67
N SER A 340 1.61 8.72 -17.93
CA SER A 340 1.32 9.26 -19.25
C SER A 340 0.94 10.73 -19.21
N LYS A 341 1.17 11.46 -20.31
CA LYS A 341 0.66 12.82 -20.51
C LYS A 341 -0.82 12.83 -20.90
N SER A 342 -1.37 11.68 -21.30
CA SER A 342 -2.77 11.50 -21.68
C SER A 342 -3.45 10.53 -20.74
N ILE A 343 -4.71 10.80 -20.37
CA ILE A 343 -5.50 9.94 -19.49
C ILE A 343 -5.74 8.53 -20.07
N THR A 344 -5.68 8.39 -21.39
CA THR A 344 -5.83 7.12 -22.10
C THR A 344 -4.49 6.49 -22.53
N GLY A 345 -3.37 7.07 -22.12
CA GLY A 345 -2.05 6.56 -22.44
C GLY A 345 -1.48 7.04 -23.79
N PRO A 346 -0.41 6.38 -24.29
CA PRO A 346 0.20 5.19 -23.69
C PRO A 346 0.84 5.50 -22.34
N PHE A 347 0.70 4.58 -21.39
CA PHE A 347 1.36 4.62 -20.09
C PHE A 347 2.71 3.91 -20.19
N LEU A 348 3.77 4.62 -19.78
CA LEU A 348 5.13 4.15 -19.84
C LEU A 348 5.69 3.94 -18.43
N GLY A 349 6.48 2.89 -18.25
CA GLY A 349 7.28 2.69 -17.04
C GLY A 349 8.53 3.58 -17.00
N ILE A 350 9.22 3.60 -15.86
CA ILE A 350 10.49 4.33 -15.65
C ILE A 350 11.59 3.89 -16.62
N ASN A 351 11.55 2.64 -17.06
CA ASN A 351 12.44 2.07 -18.07
C ASN A 351 11.99 2.36 -19.52
N GLY A 352 10.95 3.18 -19.71
CA GLY A 352 10.38 3.49 -21.03
C GLY A 352 9.49 2.39 -21.63
N ALA A 353 9.24 1.29 -20.91
CA ALA A 353 8.44 0.18 -21.42
C ALA A 353 6.94 0.54 -21.49
N ASN A 354 6.27 0.09 -22.55
CA ASN A 354 4.87 0.44 -22.81
C ASN A 354 3.89 -0.52 -22.12
N VAL A 355 3.42 -0.12 -20.93
CA VAL A 355 2.50 -0.89 -20.08
C VAL A 355 1.11 -0.98 -20.72
N THR A 356 0.69 0.02 -21.48
CA THR A 356 -0.58 -0.05 -22.24
C THR A 356 -0.59 -1.23 -23.23
N ASN A 357 0.56 -1.56 -23.80
CA ASN A 357 0.72 -2.63 -24.78
C ASN A 357 1.17 -3.97 -24.19
N GLY A 358 1.14 -4.14 -22.86
CA GLY A 358 1.47 -5.44 -22.25
C GLY A 358 2.88 -5.55 -21.69
N ALA A 359 3.65 -4.46 -21.57
CA ALA A 359 4.94 -4.52 -20.89
C ALA A 359 4.78 -4.53 -19.37
N ASP A 360 5.76 -5.13 -18.68
CA ASP A 360 5.79 -5.16 -17.22
C ASP A 360 5.95 -3.74 -16.64
N CYS A 361 5.22 -3.44 -15.56
CA CYS A 361 5.16 -2.09 -15.01
C CYS A 361 6.28 -1.85 -14.00
N TRP A 362 7.08 -0.82 -14.27
CA TRP A 362 8.15 -0.33 -13.39
C TRP A 362 8.03 1.20 -13.26
N PRO A 363 8.35 1.80 -12.11
CA PRO A 363 8.99 1.19 -10.96
C PRO A 363 8.03 0.35 -10.12
N MET A 364 8.63 -0.50 -9.28
CA MET A 364 7.97 -1.10 -8.14
C MET A 364 8.14 -0.17 -6.95
N LEU A 365 7.06 0.13 -6.22
CA LEU A 365 7.10 1.03 -5.07
C LEU A 365 7.12 0.26 -3.74
N THR A 366 6.47 -0.90 -3.72
CA THR A 366 6.36 -1.76 -2.54
C THR A 366 6.52 -3.21 -2.96
N HIS A 367 7.02 -4.05 -2.06
CA HIS A 367 7.10 -5.51 -2.18
C HIS A 367 7.08 -6.09 -0.75
N PRO A 368 6.72 -7.37 -0.54
CA PRO A 368 7.00 -8.07 0.71
C PRO A 368 8.38 -7.73 1.28
N TYR A 369 8.42 -7.20 2.50
CA TYR A 369 9.64 -6.66 3.10
C TYR A 369 9.71 -6.96 4.60
N GLY A 370 10.92 -6.94 5.16
CA GLY A 370 11.11 -7.02 6.60
C GLY A 370 12.41 -6.39 7.06
N PHE A 371 12.29 -5.35 7.89
CA PHE A 371 13.37 -4.86 8.74
C PHE A 371 13.74 -5.89 9.81
N ASN A 372 14.90 -5.72 10.45
CA ASN A 372 15.38 -6.71 11.42
C ASN A 372 14.45 -6.80 12.63
N ASN A 373 14.42 -7.98 13.25
CA ASN A 373 13.66 -8.27 14.48
C ASN A 373 12.14 -8.02 14.40
N HIS A 374 11.60 -7.85 13.20
CA HIS A 374 10.16 -7.76 12.94
C HIS A 374 9.72 -8.88 11.99
N THR A 375 8.45 -9.27 12.07
CA THR A 375 7.88 -10.31 11.19
C THR A 375 7.99 -9.92 9.72
N GLY A 376 7.95 -8.62 9.45
CA GLY A 376 7.81 -8.04 8.12
C GLY A 376 6.35 -7.94 7.72
N TRP A 377 6.13 -7.52 6.49
CA TRP A 377 4.82 -7.30 5.89
C TRP A 377 4.76 -7.96 4.52
N VAL A 378 3.60 -8.49 4.19
CA VAL A 378 3.26 -9.07 2.87
C VAL A 378 1.90 -8.54 2.43
N GLY A 379 1.42 -8.89 1.22
CA GLY A 379 0.05 -8.49 0.83
C GLY A 379 -0.15 -6.97 0.82
N PHE A 380 0.84 -6.23 0.32
CA PHE A 380 0.98 -4.78 0.50
C PHE A 380 0.90 -4.02 -0.83
N ALA A 381 -0.32 -3.79 -1.31
CA ALA A 381 -0.67 -3.00 -2.50
C ALA A 381 -2.19 -2.64 -2.47
N HIS A 382 -2.87 -2.49 -3.61
CA HIS A 382 -4.23 -1.92 -3.72
C HIS A 382 -4.32 -0.58 -3.00
N CYS A 383 -3.63 0.41 -3.55
CA CYS A 383 -3.47 1.68 -2.86
C CYS A 383 -4.55 2.68 -3.18
N SER A 384 -4.79 3.59 -2.24
CA SER A 384 -5.30 4.93 -2.53
C SER A 384 -4.16 5.93 -2.44
N VAL A 385 -4.12 6.86 -3.39
CA VAL A 385 -3.16 7.94 -3.47
C VAL A 385 -3.90 9.27 -3.42
N PHE A 386 -3.67 10.02 -2.36
CA PHE A 386 -4.40 11.27 -2.10
C PHE A 386 -3.44 12.36 -1.65
N GLN A 387 -3.83 13.62 -1.89
CA GLN A 387 -3.06 14.78 -1.50
C GLN A 387 -3.77 15.51 -0.36
N ASN A 388 -3.00 16.00 0.62
CA ASN A 388 -3.51 17.06 1.48
C ASN A 388 -3.61 18.34 0.63
N PRO A 389 -4.82 18.88 0.41
CA PRO A 389 -5.01 20.04 -0.46
C PRO A 389 -4.34 21.31 0.07
N ASP A 390 -4.09 21.39 1.38
CA ASP A 390 -3.51 22.57 2.03
C ASP A 390 -1.97 22.52 1.96
N THR A 391 -1.37 21.40 2.38
CA THR A 391 0.10 21.26 2.45
C THR A 391 0.72 20.74 1.16
N LYS A 392 -0.09 20.26 0.22
CA LYS A 392 0.31 19.58 -1.02
C LYS A 392 1.08 18.28 -0.82
N GLN A 393 1.19 17.77 0.41
CA GLN A 393 1.80 16.48 0.70
C GLN A 393 0.93 15.35 0.16
N TRP A 394 1.55 14.44 -0.60
CA TRP A 394 0.92 13.24 -1.12
C TRP A 394 1.06 12.07 -0.14
N TYR A 395 0.06 11.21 -0.11
CA TYR A 395 0.01 10.04 0.75
C TYR A 395 -0.38 8.81 -0.06
N TYR A 396 0.07 7.67 0.44
CA TYR A 396 -0.23 6.34 -0.04
C TYR A 396 -0.89 5.59 1.11
N ALA A 397 -2.10 5.09 0.91
CA ALA A 397 -2.79 4.22 1.87
C ALA A 397 -3.02 2.84 1.26
N SER A 398 -2.82 1.78 2.04
CA SER A 398 -3.15 0.41 1.63
C SER A 398 -3.30 -0.52 2.82
N GLN A 399 -3.78 -1.73 2.60
CA GLN A 399 -3.56 -2.85 3.52
C GLN A 399 -2.12 -3.36 3.46
N ALA A 400 -1.64 -3.89 4.56
CA ALA A 400 -0.55 -4.85 4.61
C ALA A 400 -0.93 -6.00 5.53
N ARG A 401 -0.57 -7.21 5.15
CA ARG A 401 -0.86 -8.44 5.90
C ARG A 401 0.33 -8.85 6.74
N LEU A 402 0.07 -9.43 7.90
CA LEU A 402 1.10 -10.23 8.56
C LEU A 402 1.50 -11.41 7.65
N PRO A 403 2.76 -11.87 7.71
CA PRO A 403 3.20 -13.05 6.97
C PRO A 403 2.34 -14.29 7.28
N LYS A 404 2.39 -15.30 6.41
CA LYS A 404 1.82 -16.62 6.72
C LYS A 404 2.56 -17.25 7.90
N ASP A 405 1.83 -18.00 8.72
CA ASP A 405 2.35 -18.83 9.82
C ASP A 405 3.14 -18.07 10.89
N VAL A 406 2.74 -16.83 11.21
CA VAL A 406 3.32 -16.10 12.36
C VAL A 406 2.94 -16.85 13.66
N PRO A 407 3.92 -17.28 14.49
CA PRO A 407 3.64 -18.06 15.69
C PRO A 407 2.66 -17.38 16.64
N GLY A 408 1.68 -18.15 17.14
CA GLY A 408 0.67 -17.67 18.09
C GLY A 408 -0.50 -16.90 17.46
N ILE A 409 -0.55 -16.77 16.14
CA ILE A 409 -1.62 -16.05 15.43
C ILE A 409 -2.31 -17.01 14.45
N ASN A 410 -3.55 -17.40 14.75
CA ASN A 410 -4.34 -18.21 13.82
C ASN A 410 -4.60 -17.44 12.52
N ALA A 411 -4.37 -18.08 11.37
CA ALA A 411 -4.54 -17.48 10.05
C ALA A 411 -3.91 -16.08 9.94
N SER A 412 -2.64 -15.93 10.36
CA SER A 412 -1.95 -14.64 10.46
C SER A 412 -2.04 -13.78 9.19
N ASN A 413 -2.03 -14.38 8.00
CA ASN A 413 -2.15 -13.64 6.74
C ASN A 413 -3.54 -13.01 6.49
N ALA A 414 -4.57 -13.34 7.28
CA ALA A 414 -5.85 -12.63 7.29
C ALA A 414 -5.82 -11.37 8.17
N VAL A 415 -4.76 -11.14 8.95
CA VAL A 415 -4.58 -9.92 9.74
C VAL A 415 -4.08 -8.82 8.81
N MET A 416 -5.00 -7.98 8.37
CA MET A 416 -4.78 -6.85 7.46
C MET A 416 -4.73 -5.53 8.24
N MET A 417 -3.54 -4.94 8.37
CA MET A 417 -3.30 -3.66 9.02
C MET A 417 -3.22 -2.56 7.95
N GLY A 418 -3.97 -1.47 8.15
CA GLY A 418 -3.87 -0.30 7.30
C GLY A 418 -2.54 0.41 7.47
N HIS A 419 -1.90 0.72 6.35
CA HIS A 419 -0.69 1.50 6.27
C HIS A 419 -1.02 2.82 5.60
N VAL A 420 -0.63 3.93 6.21
CA VAL A 420 -0.53 5.23 5.55
C VAL A 420 0.96 5.58 5.47
N ARG A 421 1.42 6.07 4.32
CA ARG A 421 2.81 6.47 4.08
C ARG A 421 2.83 7.78 3.32
N ALA A 422 3.85 8.60 3.53
CA ALA A 422 4.04 9.75 2.67
C ALA A 422 4.62 9.32 1.32
N ILE A 423 4.18 9.99 0.25
CA ILE A 423 4.81 9.92 -1.06
C ILE A 423 5.77 11.11 -1.18
N LYS A 424 6.98 10.84 -1.66
CA LYS A 424 7.95 11.85 -2.08
C LYS A 424 8.20 11.71 -3.58
N TRP A 425 8.66 12.78 -4.21
CA TRP A 425 8.87 12.81 -5.66
C TRP A 425 10.36 12.93 -5.98
N THR A 426 10.87 12.05 -6.82
CA THR A 426 12.22 12.17 -7.38
C THR A 426 12.32 13.37 -8.30
N GLU A 427 13.54 13.82 -8.60
CA GLU A 427 13.78 14.98 -9.48
C GLU A 427 13.24 14.78 -10.89
N ASP A 428 13.22 13.53 -11.38
CA ASP A 428 12.65 13.15 -12.68
C ASP A 428 11.15 12.82 -12.61
N GLY A 429 10.51 13.10 -11.47
CA GLY A 429 9.07 13.07 -11.28
C GLY A 429 8.48 11.67 -11.11
N TRP A 430 9.20 10.72 -10.51
CA TRP A 430 8.64 9.44 -10.08
C TRP A 430 8.30 9.47 -8.58
N PRO A 431 7.17 8.86 -8.17
CA PRO A 431 6.86 8.76 -6.76
C PRO A 431 7.74 7.70 -6.10
N VAL A 432 8.11 7.95 -4.86
CA VAL A 432 8.64 6.96 -3.92
C VAL A 432 7.79 7.01 -2.66
N VAL A 433 7.60 5.86 -2.03
CA VAL A 433 6.85 5.75 -0.78
C VAL A 433 7.84 5.67 0.38
N ASP A 434 7.60 6.42 1.44
CA ASP A 434 8.44 6.39 2.65
C ASP A 434 8.56 4.97 3.22
N ALA A 435 9.77 4.63 3.68
CA ALA A 435 10.12 3.32 4.20
C ALA A 435 9.38 2.98 5.50
N GLU A 436 9.00 4.00 6.27
CA GLU A 436 8.21 3.88 7.48
C GLU A 436 6.78 4.37 7.29
N ARG A 437 5.86 3.82 8.08
CA ARG A 437 4.46 4.28 8.09
C ARG A 437 4.39 5.68 8.69
N TYR A 438 3.50 6.49 8.14
CA TYR A 438 3.24 7.84 8.61
C TYR A 438 2.76 7.81 10.07
N ALA A 439 3.41 8.62 10.90
CA ALA A 439 3.15 8.70 12.33
C ALA A 439 3.07 10.15 12.81
N ALA A 440 2.95 11.12 11.87
CA ALA A 440 2.96 12.55 12.18
C ALA A 440 4.14 13.02 13.04
N VAL A 441 5.32 12.41 12.82
CA VAL A 441 6.55 12.81 13.52
C VAL A 441 6.87 14.27 13.17
N PRO A 442 7.09 15.14 14.18
CA PRO A 442 7.46 16.53 13.93
C PRO A 442 8.75 16.61 13.10
N ALA A 443 8.71 17.42 12.05
CA ALA A 443 9.88 17.62 11.20
C ALA A 443 11.03 18.26 12.00
N THR A 444 12.24 17.73 11.84
CA THR A 444 13.46 18.27 12.43
C THR A 444 14.41 18.77 11.34
N THR A 445 15.44 19.51 11.74
CA THR A 445 16.52 19.86 10.82
C THR A 445 17.44 18.64 10.65
N ILE A 446 17.30 17.95 9.53
CA ILE A 446 18.18 16.84 9.15
C ILE A 446 19.48 17.42 8.56
N THR A 447 20.60 17.10 9.21
CA THR A 447 21.95 17.51 8.82
C THR A 447 22.78 16.32 8.36
N GLU A 448 23.96 16.56 7.79
CA GLU A 448 24.87 15.46 7.44
C GLU A 448 25.22 14.57 8.64
N ALA A 449 25.41 15.16 9.82
CA ALA A 449 25.72 14.42 11.05
C ALA A 449 24.57 13.48 11.45
N SER A 450 23.33 13.83 11.11
CA SER A 450 22.15 12.99 11.36
C SER A 450 22.23 11.64 10.64
N PHE A 451 22.99 11.53 9.54
CA PHE A 451 23.13 10.28 8.78
C PHE A 451 24.21 9.35 9.29
N ILE A 452 25.20 9.85 10.03
CA ILE A 452 26.31 9.01 10.50
C ILE A 452 25.78 7.97 11.48
N GLY A 453 26.14 6.70 11.26
CA GLY A 453 25.77 5.59 12.13
C GLY A 453 25.36 4.32 11.38
N THR A 454 24.66 3.46 12.10
CA THR A 454 24.17 2.17 11.60
C THR A 454 22.79 2.31 10.98
N TRP A 455 22.58 1.63 9.86
CA TRP A 455 21.34 1.65 9.10
C TRP A 455 20.94 0.24 8.69
N GLU A 456 19.63 0.03 8.61
CA GLU A 456 19.04 -1.10 7.92
C GLU A 456 18.61 -0.63 6.54
N GLN A 457 19.11 -1.28 5.48
CA GLN A 457 18.76 -0.97 4.11
C GLN A 457 18.14 -2.19 3.42
N ILE A 458 17.06 -1.96 2.68
CA ILE A 458 16.43 -2.93 1.79
C ILE A 458 16.50 -2.38 0.37
N THR A 459 17.16 -3.10 -0.53
CA THR A 459 16.97 -2.93 -1.98
C THR A 459 16.04 -4.03 -2.44
N MET A 460 14.78 -3.70 -2.72
CA MET A 460 13.78 -4.73 -3.01
C MET A 460 13.89 -5.17 -4.46
N ASN A 461 14.19 -6.46 -4.65
CA ASN A 461 14.06 -7.11 -5.94
C ASN A 461 12.66 -7.72 -6.03
N TYR A 462 12.10 -7.76 -7.24
CA TYR A 462 10.89 -8.55 -7.45
C TYR A 462 11.23 -10.04 -7.29
N GLN A 463 10.60 -10.70 -6.32
CA GLN A 463 10.69 -12.13 -6.11
C GLN A 463 9.33 -12.63 -5.61
N TYR A 464 8.64 -13.41 -6.45
CA TYR A 464 7.29 -13.86 -6.18
C TYR A 464 7.17 -14.51 -4.78
N ALA A 465 6.34 -13.90 -3.94
CA ALA A 465 6.04 -14.34 -2.58
C ALA A 465 7.25 -14.45 -1.62
N VAL A 466 8.31 -13.67 -1.84
CA VAL A 466 9.51 -13.65 -0.98
C VAL A 466 9.67 -12.31 -0.26
N ILE A 467 9.73 -12.36 1.07
CA ILE A 467 10.05 -11.20 1.90
C ILE A 467 11.50 -10.76 1.65
N GLN A 468 11.67 -9.53 1.16
CA GLN A 468 12.98 -8.88 0.99
C GLN A 468 13.45 -8.36 2.35
N LYS A 469 14.56 -8.88 2.85
CA LYS A 469 15.09 -8.55 4.18
C LYS A 469 16.11 -7.42 4.13
N SER A 470 16.16 -6.62 5.19
CA SER A 470 17.18 -5.61 5.36
C SER A 470 18.56 -6.20 5.55
N VAL A 471 19.56 -5.45 5.13
CA VAL A 471 20.96 -5.66 5.47
C VAL A 471 21.48 -4.47 6.27
N THR A 472 22.47 -4.71 7.12
CA THR A 472 23.10 -3.64 7.90
C THR A 472 24.18 -2.95 7.08
N ILE A 473 24.09 -1.62 7.03
CA ILE A 473 25.12 -0.75 6.44
C ILE A 473 25.55 0.32 7.45
N TYR A 474 26.70 0.91 7.22
CA TYR A 474 27.22 2.02 8.03
C TYR A 474 27.51 3.21 7.14
N LEU A 475 26.94 4.37 7.50
CA LEU A 475 27.30 5.65 6.91
C LEU A 475 28.32 6.31 7.84
N THR A 476 29.56 6.41 7.40
CA THR A 476 30.68 6.89 8.22
C THR A 476 30.97 8.37 8.01
N ALA A 477 31.64 9.01 8.97
CA ALA A 477 31.97 10.44 8.91
C ALA A 477 32.85 10.82 7.70
N ASP A 478 33.69 9.90 7.22
CA ASP A 478 34.51 10.05 6.02
C ASP A 478 33.75 9.79 4.70
N LYS A 479 32.41 9.87 4.74
CA LYS A 479 31.51 9.75 3.58
C LYS A 479 31.53 8.38 2.88
N LYS A 480 31.95 7.33 3.60
CA LYS A 480 31.92 5.95 3.10
C LYS A 480 30.67 5.21 3.55
N VAL A 481 30.25 4.28 2.70
CA VAL A 481 29.30 3.22 3.03
C VAL A 481 30.11 1.95 3.27
N SER A 482 29.88 1.27 4.38
CA SER A 482 30.47 -0.04 4.68
C SER A 482 29.42 -1.00 5.25
N GLY A 483 29.82 -2.24 5.58
CA GLY A 483 28.92 -3.29 6.06
C GLY A 483 28.57 -4.27 4.94
N ALA A 484 27.29 -4.56 4.75
CA ALA A 484 26.82 -5.50 3.74
C ALA A 484 27.06 -5.03 2.30
N VAL A 485 27.21 -3.71 2.08
CA VAL A 485 27.63 -3.11 0.82
C VAL A 485 28.71 -2.06 1.07
N THR A 486 29.52 -1.78 0.06
CA THR A 486 30.57 -0.75 0.12
C THR A 486 30.32 0.35 -0.92
N GLY A 487 30.76 1.56 -0.60
CA GLY A 487 30.69 2.70 -1.51
C GLY A 487 30.76 4.03 -0.77
N THR A 488 29.96 5.01 -1.19
CA THR A 488 29.99 6.38 -0.67
C THR A 488 28.60 6.94 -0.46
N TRP A 489 28.51 7.95 0.41
CA TRP A 489 27.28 8.70 0.61
C TRP A 489 27.52 10.21 0.62
N SER A 490 26.49 10.97 0.25
CA SER A 490 26.47 12.43 0.33
C SER A 490 25.05 12.92 0.62
N TYR A 491 24.90 14.13 1.14
CA TYR A 491 23.60 14.72 1.42
C TYR A 491 23.50 16.13 0.85
N ASP A 492 22.45 16.36 0.06
CA ASP A 492 22.04 17.69 -0.37
C ASP A 492 20.93 18.18 0.57
N SER A 493 21.24 19.15 1.42
CA SER A 493 20.30 19.74 2.37
C SER A 493 19.24 20.64 1.71
N THR A 494 19.53 21.20 0.53
CA THR A 494 18.60 22.04 -0.22
C THR A 494 17.54 21.16 -0.87
N ALA A 495 17.96 20.10 -1.55
CA ALA A 495 17.07 19.13 -2.18
C ALA A 495 16.50 18.09 -1.20
N LYS A 496 16.94 18.11 0.07
CA LYS A 496 16.65 17.11 1.11
C LYS A 496 16.81 15.68 0.59
N THR A 497 17.95 15.43 -0.06
CA THR A 497 18.22 14.19 -0.80
C THR A 497 19.54 13.59 -0.33
N LEU A 498 19.46 12.38 0.22
CA LEU A 498 20.61 11.56 0.57
C LEU A 498 20.97 10.69 -0.64
N THR A 499 22.22 10.69 -1.07
CA THR A 499 22.72 9.75 -2.08
C THR A 499 23.50 8.66 -1.38
N VAL A 500 23.09 7.39 -1.55
CA VAL A 500 23.79 6.21 -1.01
C VAL A 500 24.18 5.31 -2.18
N ASN A 501 25.48 5.09 -2.37
CA ASN A 501 26.01 4.29 -3.49
C ASN A 501 25.46 4.72 -4.86
N GLY A 502 25.36 6.02 -5.09
CA GLY A 502 24.83 6.61 -6.33
C GLY A 502 23.30 6.68 -6.44
N ILE A 503 22.56 6.17 -5.44
CA ILE A 503 21.09 6.14 -5.45
C ILE A 503 20.57 7.34 -4.66
N LYS A 504 19.85 8.24 -5.34
CA LYS A 504 19.21 9.41 -4.73
C LYS A 504 17.96 8.99 -3.96
N CYS A 505 17.92 9.30 -2.67
CA CYS A 505 16.86 8.94 -1.75
C CYS A 505 16.30 10.18 -1.06
N LYS A 506 14.97 10.27 -0.98
CA LYS A 506 14.25 11.27 -0.19
C LYS A 506 14.26 10.87 1.28
N VAL A 507 14.45 11.84 2.17
CA VAL A 507 14.64 11.61 3.60
C VAL A 507 13.44 12.13 4.41
N SER A 508 13.11 11.42 5.48
CA SER A 508 12.00 11.77 6.37
C SER A 508 12.36 11.49 7.84
N ASP A 509 11.98 12.40 8.73
CA ASP A 509 11.77 12.06 10.14
C ASP A 509 10.66 11.01 10.21
N ALA A 510 10.89 9.94 10.96
CA ALA A 510 10.07 8.75 10.93
C ALA A 510 9.87 8.16 12.33
N TRP A 511 8.89 7.28 12.45
CA TRP A 511 8.66 6.48 13.65
C TRP A 511 9.12 5.06 13.33
N ASP A 512 10.02 4.52 14.13
CA ASP A 512 10.48 3.15 13.97
C ASP A 512 9.37 2.20 14.44
N TRP A 513 8.59 1.72 13.48
CA TRP A 513 7.46 0.84 13.77
C TRP A 513 7.89 -0.59 14.10
N GLU A 514 9.04 -1.01 13.55
CA GLU A 514 9.58 -2.36 13.70
C GLU A 514 10.48 -2.53 14.94
N ALA A 515 10.81 -1.46 15.66
CA ALA A 515 11.49 -1.54 16.95
C ALA A 515 10.57 -2.08 18.06
N ALA A 516 11.11 -2.97 18.90
CA ALA A 516 10.39 -3.50 20.07
C ALA A 516 9.91 -2.38 21.01
N THR A 517 10.74 -1.36 21.19
CA THR A 517 10.36 -0.08 21.80
C THR A 517 10.41 0.98 20.72
N ARG A 518 9.24 1.31 20.16
CA ARG A 518 9.11 2.28 19.07
C ARG A 518 9.61 3.67 19.50
N LYS A 519 10.27 4.35 18.57
CA LYS A 519 10.89 5.67 18.80
C LYS A 519 11.08 6.43 17.50
N VAL A 520 11.37 7.72 17.61
CA VAL A 520 11.72 8.55 16.44
C VAL A 520 13.01 8.03 15.81
N THR A 521 13.06 8.03 14.48
CA THR A 521 14.21 7.68 13.64
C THR A 521 14.24 8.55 12.38
N ILE A 522 15.25 8.34 11.54
CA ILE A 522 15.32 8.90 10.19
C ILE A 522 15.22 7.74 9.21
N SER A 523 14.42 7.93 8.17
CA SER A 523 14.29 6.99 7.08
C SER A 523 14.60 7.64 5.73
N TYR A 524 14.89 6.82 4.74
CA TYR A 524 14.98 7.25 3.36
C TYR A 524 14.32 6.27 2.40
N SER A 525 13.83 6.80 1.27
CA SER A 525 13.24 6.04 0.17
C SER A 525 13.75 6.56 -1.18
N GLY A 526 14.11 5.66 -2.08
CA GLY A 526 14.64 6.00 -3.41
C GLY A 526 14.36 4.92 -4.42
N LEU A 527 14.78 5.15 -5.66
CA LEU A 527 14.70 4.19 -6.76
C LEU A 527 16.07 4.03 -7.40
N THR A 528 16.45 2.79 -7.72
CA THR A 528 17.54 2.55 -8.66
C THR A 528 17.14 3.03 -10.07
N ALA A 529 18.11 3.16 -10.98
CA ALA A 529 17.83 3.48 -12.39
C ALA A 529 16.91 2.43 -13.07
N ALA A 530 16.89 1.19 -12.57
CA ALA A 530 16.00 0.13 -13.05
C ALA A 530 14.60 0.18 -12.42
N GLY A 531 14.33 1.12 -11.52
CA GLY A 531 13.04 1.24 -10.84
C GLY A 531 12.84 0.28 -9.67
N LEU A 532 13.93 -0.22 -9.06
CA LEU A 532 13.85 -1.01 -7.82
C LEU A 532 13.78 -0.06 -6.61
N PRO A 533 12.86 -0.26 -5.66
CA PRO A 533 12.76 0.60 -4.49
C PRO A 533 13.88 0.27 -3.50
N VAL A 534 14.46 1.34 -2.95
CA VAL A 534 15.49 1.28 -1.92
C VAL A 534 14.97 2.01 -0.70
N TRP A 535 14.84 1.27 0.40
CA TRP A 535 14.39 1.78 1.67
C TRP A 535 15.51 1.68 2.69
N GLY A 536 15.60 2.67 3.56
CA GLY A 536 16.53 2.63 4.68
C GLY A 536 15.96 3.27 5.93
N LYS A 537 16.41 2.78 7.08
CA LYS A 537 16.09 3.31 8.40
C LYS A 537 17.31 3.30 9.28
N LYS A 538 17.51 4.37 10.05
CA LYS A 538 18.60 4.46 11.01
C LYS A 538 18.31 3.59 12.23
N VAL A 539 19.30 2.81 12.65
CA VAL A 539 19.26 2.09 13.93
C VAL A 539 19.66 3.08 15.01
N ASN A 540 18.69 3.44 15.85
CA ASN A 540 18.86 4.37 16.96
C ASN A 540 19.10 3.64 18.29
#